data_AF-A0A1E7J8G3-F1
#
_entry.id   AF-A0A1E7J8G3-F1
#
_cell.length_a   1.000
_cell.length_b   1.000
_cell.length_c   1.000
_cell.angle_alpha   90.00
_cell.angle_beta   90.00
_cell.angle_gamma   90.00
#
_symmetry.space_group_name_H-M   'P 1'
#
loop_
_entity.id
_entity.type
_entity.pdbx_description
1 polymer ?
#
loop_
_entity_poly.entity_id
_entity_poly.type
_entity_poly.pdbx_seq_one_letter_code
_entity_poly.pdbx_strand_id
1 'polypeptide(L)'
;MFYQTGLIGFVLYASGVVWIFCMGVRMIRSGHPLGIQILPVLTGTTCFLIGNATNPYLAKYDYIWVVFLPVAFINDWLLQRKRRRDSQISSKILKRVSSFA
;
A
#
# COMPACT_ATOMS: atom_id res chain seq x y z
N MET A 1 22.76 -19.28 -10.72
CA MET A 1 21.37 -19.55 -11.17
C MET A 1 20.67 -18.23 -11.50
N PHE A 2 21.16 -17.51 -12.52
CA PHE A 2 20.88 -16.08 -12.68
C PHE A 2 19.97 -15.73 -13.88
N TYR A 3 19.41 -16.70 -14.62
CA TYR A 3 18.91 -16.38 -15.96
C TYR A 3 17.46 -16.73 -16.32
N GLN A 4 16.71 -17.50 -15.52
CA GLN A 4 15.35 -17.91 -15.92
C GLN A 4 14.23 -17.43 -14.99
N THR A 5 14.49 -17.27 -13.69
CA THR A 5 13.53 -16.71 -12.72
C THR A 5 13.88 -15.30 -12.25
N GLY A 6 15.11 -14.84 -12.50
CA GLY A 6 15.59 -13.53 -12.03
C GLY A 6 14.85 -12.34 -12.64
N LEU A 7 14.54 -12.39 -13.94
CA LEU A 7 13.84 -11.31 -14.64
C LEU A 7 12.36 -11.22 -14.23
N ILE A 8 11.68 -12.36 -14.11
CA ILE A 8 10.26 -12.41 -13.69
C ILE A 8 10.12 -11.95 -12.24
N GLY A 9 11.01 -12.40 -11.35
CA GLY A 9 11.04 -11.92 -9.97
C GLY A 9 11.33 -10.42 -9.88
N PHE A 10 12.26 -9.91 -10.70
CA PHE A 10 12.55 -8.48 -10.79
C PHE A 10 11.34 -7.67 -11.27
N VAL A 11 10.66 -8.11 -12.33
CA VAL A 11 9.47 -7.43 -12.87
C VAL A 11 8.32 -7.46 -11.86
N LEU A 12 8.08 -8.60 -11.21
CA LEU A 12 7.06 -8.71 -10.16
C LEU A 12 7.37 -7.78 -8.98
N TYR A 13 8.61 -7.79 -8.50
CA TYR A 13 9.04 -6.93 -7.41
C TYR A 13 8.93 -5.44 -7.77
N ALA A 14 9.47 -5.04 -8.92
CA ALA A 14 9.41 -3.67 -9.41
C ALA A 14 7.95 -3.21 -9.59
N SER A 15 7.08 -4.07 -10.14
CA SER A 15 5.65 -3.77 -10.30
C SER A 15 4.96 -3.56 -8.95
N GLY A 16 5.28 -4.37 -7.94
CA GLY A 16 4.77 -4.22 -6.58
C GLY A 16 5.23 -2.91 -5.92
N VAL A 17 6.52 -2.58 -6.06
CA VAL A 17 7.07 -1.32 -5.54
C VAL A 17 6.39 -0.11 -6.21
N VAL A 18 6.31 -0.10 -7.55
CA VAL A 18 5.62 0.98 -8.30
C VAL A 18 4.16 1.10 -7.87
N TRP A 19 3.46 -0.02 -7.71
CA TRP A 19 2.08 -0.04 -7.24
C TRP A 19 1.92 0.61 -5.86
N ILE A 20 2.82 0.30 -4.93
CA ILE A 20 2.83 0.88 -3.58
C ILE A 20 3.01 2.39 -3.64
N PHE A 21 3.94 2.90 -4.44
CA PHE A 21 4.12 4.34 -4.63
C PHE A 21 2.88 4.99 -5.26
N CYS A 22 2.31 4.41 -6.31
CA CYS A 22 1.09 4.92 -6.93
C CYS A 22 -0.07 4.98 -5.93
N MET A 23 -0.24 3.96 -5.09
CA MET A 23 -1.33 3.91 -4.12
C MET A 23 -1.09 4.83 -2.92
N GLY A 24 0.17 4.96 -2.48
CA GLY A 24 0.57 5.95 -1.49
C GLY A 24 0.25 7.39 -1.91
N VAL A 25 0.60 7.75 -3.15
CA VAL A 25 0.26 9.08 -3.72
C VAL A 25 -1.26 9.26 -3.83
N ARG A 26 -2.00 8.22 -4.23
CA ARG A 26 -3.46 8.27 -4.31
C ARG A 26 -4.11 8.46 -2.94
N MET A 27 -3.55 7.85 -1.90
CA MET A 27 -3.98 7.99 -0.52
C MET A 27 -3.73 9.40 0.02
N ILE A 28 -2.56 9.99 -0.26
CA ILE A 28 -2.24 11.39 0.07
C ILE A 28 -3.23 12.34 -0.61
N ARG A 29 -3.51 12.13 -1.91
CA ARG A 29 -4.49 12.94 -2.66
C ARG A 29 -5.94 12.80 -2.17
N SER A 30 -6.27 11.72 -1.46
CA SER A 30 -7.63 11.52 -0.92
C SER A 30 -7.94 12.36 0.32
N GLY A 31 -6.95 13.06 0.89
CA GLY A 31 -7.12 13.87 2.11
C GLY A 31 -7.40 13.05 3.37
N HIS A 32 -7.22 11.72 3.31
CA HIS A 32 -7.42 10.85 4.47
C HIS A 32 -6.33 11.13 5.53
N PRO A 33 -6.64 11.12 6.84
CA PRO A 33 -5.64 11.39 7.90
C PRO A 33 -4.43 10.44 7.85
N LEU A 34 -4.66 9.18 7.45
CA LEU A 34 -3.59 8.21 7.21
C LEU A 34 -2.61 8.64 6.09
N GLY A 35 -3.01 9.54 5.18
CA GLY A 35 -2.15 10.07 4.12
C GLY A 35 -0.96 10.89 4.66
N ILE A 36 -1.11 11.51 5.82
CA ILE A 36 0.00 12.21 6.49
C ILE A 36 0.98 11.19 7.09
N GLN A 37 0.48 10.06 7.58
CA GLN A 37 1.30 9.00 8.17
C GLN A 37 2.05 8.19 7.12
N ILE A 38 1.50 8.03 5.91
CA ILE A 38 2.17 7.26 4.85
C ILE A 38 3.33 8.02 4.19
N LEU A 39 3.37 9.35 4.29
CA LEU A 39 4.46 10.18 3.77
C LEU A 39 5.85 9.79 4.32
N PRO A 40 6.09 9.76 5.65
CA PRO A 40 7.37 9.34 6.21
C PRO A 40 7.69 7.86 5.92
N VAL A 41 6.66 7.02 5.79
CA VAL A 41 6.83 5.61 5.41
C VAL A 41 7.37 5.52 3.99
N LEU A 42 6.74 6.20 3.02
CA LEU A 42 7.15 6.25 1.61
C LEU A 42 8.59 6.77 1.48
N THR A 43 8.91 7.91 2.12
CA THR A 43 10.27 8.46 2.07
C THR A 43 11.30 7.53 2.69
N GLY A 44 10.98 6.87 3.81
CA GLY A 44 11.80 5.83 4.42
C GLY A 44 12.07 4.67 3.46
N THR A 45 11.04 4.13 2.81
CA THR A 45 11.21 3.09 1.78
C THR A 45 12.06 3.56 0.60
N THR A 46 11.91 4.81 0.15
CA THR A 46 12.73 5.35 -0.95
C THR A 46 14.20 5.43 -0.57
N CYS A 47 14.52 6.02 0.59
CA CYS A 47 15.90 6.10 1.09
C CYS A 47 16.50 4.70 1.27
N PHE A 48 15.71 3.76 1.76
CA PHE A 48 16.13 2.37 1.95
C PHE A 48 16.38 1.65 0.62
N LEU A 49 15.52 1.81 -0.38
CA LEU A 49 15.70 1.26 -1.73
C LEU A 49 16.94 1.84 -2.40
N ILE A 50 17.16 3.16 -2.29
CA ILE A 50 18.36 3.82 -2.82
C ILE A 50 19.61 3.30 -2.11
N GLY A 51 19.59 3.18 -0.78
CA GLY A 51 20.72 2.64 0.00
C GLY A 51 21.07 1.20 -0.38
N ASN A 52 20.08 0.36 -0.69
CA ASN A 52 20.29 -0.99 -1.20
C ASN A 52 20.82 -1.01 -2.64
N ALA A 53 20.41 -0.06 -3.48
CA ALA A 53 20.88 0.05 -4.86
C ALA A 53 22.33 0.55 -4.95
N THR A 54 22.75 1.42 -4.02
CA THR A 54 24.11 1.98 -4.01
C THR A 54 25.14 1.09 -3.32
N ASN A 55 24.73 0.20 -2.41
CA ASN A 55 25.65 -0.66 -1.67
C ASN A 55 25.40 -2.16 -1.94
N PRO A 56 26.18 -2.80 -2.83
CA PRO A 56 25.99 -4.20 -3.21
C PRO A 56 26.20 -5.20 -2.05
N TYR A 57 26.87 -4.78 -0.96
CA TYR A 57 27.04 -5.60 0.24
C TYR A 57 25.77 -5.70 1.12
N LEU A 58 24.78 -4.82 0.87
CA LEU A 58 23.43 -4.89 1.45
C LEU A 58 22.42 -5.56 0.50
N ALA A 59 22.81 -6.14 -0.63
CA ALA A 59 21.89 -6.88 -1.50
C ALA A 59 21.49 -8.25 -0.91
N LYS A 60 21.21 -8.32 0.40
CA LYS A 60 20.65 -9.50 1.06
C LYS A 60 19.14 -9.54 0.81
N TYR A 61 18.66 -10.73 0.47
CA TYR A 61 17.25 -10.99 0.21
C TYR A 61 16.33 -10.64 1.40
N ASP A 62 16.89 -10.58 2.61
CA ASP A 62 16.15 -10.26 3.83
C ASP A 62 15.42 -8.92 3.76
N TYR A 63 15.90 -7.95 2.97
CA TYR A 63 15.33 -6.59 2.97
C TYR A 63 13.97 -6.43 2.27
N ILE A 64 13.43 -7.50 1.70
CA ILE A 64 12.06 -7.54 1.15
C ILE A 64 11.01 -7.22 2.21
N TRP A 65 11.30 -7.41 3.51
CA TRP A 65 10.29 -7.14 4.54
C TRP A 65 9.88 -5.66 4.62
N VAL A 66 10.74 -4.74 4.21
CA VAL A 66 10.52 -3.29 4.30
C VAL A 66 9.35 -2.84 3.42
N VAL A 67 9.06 -3.57 2.33
CA VAL A 67 7.92 -3.25 1.46
C VAL A 67 6.57 -3.62 2.08
N PHE A 68 6.52 -4.49 3.11
CA PHE A 68 5.26 -4.83 3.78
C PHE A 68 4.70 -3.69 4.63
N LEU A 69 5.55 -2.80 5.15
CA LEU A 69 5.11 -1.68 5.98
C LEU A 69 4.17 -0.73 5.20
N PRO A 70 4.54 -0.17 4.03
CA PRO A 70 3.62 0.66 3.27
C PRO A 70 2.40 -0.12 2.74
N VAL A 71 2.54 -1.42 2.44
CA VAL A 71 1.40 -2.28 2.06
C VAL A 71 0.37 -2.38 3.18
N ALA A 72 0.80 -2.51 4.43
CA ALA A 72 -0.10 -2.57 5.58
C ALA A 72 -0.93 -1.28 5.72
N PHE A 73 -0.31 -0.10 5.54
CA PHE A 73 -1.03 1.18 5.56
C PHE A 73 -2.05 1.30 4.41
N ILE A 74 -1.69 0.87 3.20
CA ILE A 74 -2.60 0.87 2.05
C ILE A 74 -3.78 -0.06 2.33
N ASN A 75 -3.52 -1.24 2.90
CA ASN A 75 -4.56 -2.21 3.23
C ASN A 75 -5.54 -1.67 4.28
N ASP A 76 -5.03 -1.05 5.35
CA ASP A 76 -5.86 -0.41 6.36
C ASP A 76 -6.74 0.71 5.74
N TRP A 77 -6.17 1.55 4.87
CA TRP A 77 -6.92 2.57 4.15
C TRP A 77 -8.06 1.98 3.29
N LEU A 78 -7.79 0.91 2.55
CA LEU A 78 -8.81 0.23 1.74
C LEU A 78 -9.92 -0.38 2.61
N LEU A 79 -9.56 -0.97 3.75
CA LEU A 79 -10.50 -1.59 4.68
C LEU A 79 -11.40 -0.54 5.34
N GLN A 80 -10.84 0.59 5.78
CA GLN A 80 -11.61 1.70 6.33
C GLN A 80 -12.59 2.28 5.30
N ARG A 81 -12.15 2.40 4.04
CA ARG A 81 -13.02 2.86 2.94
C ARG A 81 -14.15 1.87 2.65
N LYS A 82 -13.90 0.55 2.73
CA LYS A 82 -14.92 -0.48 2.60
C LYS A 82 -15.93 -0.40 3.74
N ARG A 83 -15.45 -0.37 4.99
CA ARG A 83 -16.28 -0.30 6.20
C ARG A 83 -17.22 0.91 6.20
N ARG A 84 -16.72 2.10 5.83
CA ARG A 84 -17.57 3.31 5.72
C ARG A 84 -18.70 3.15 4.69
N ARG A 85 -18.44 2.49 3.56
CA ARG A 85 -19.46 2.24 2.54
C ARG A 85 -20.52 1.26 3.04
N ASP A 86 -20.10 0.17 3.67
CA ASP A 86 -21.01 -0.87 4.18
C ASP A 86 -21.95 -0.31 5.26
N SER A 87 -21.42 0.50 6.20
CA SER A 87 -22.23 1.19 7.21
C SER A 87 -23.24 2.17 6.60
N GLN A 88 -22.89 2.87 5.52
CA GLN A 88 -23.79 3.78 4.82
C GLN A 88 -24.92 3.04 4.09
N ILE A 89 -24.62 1.86 3.52
CA ILE A 89 -25.64 1.03 2.86
C ILE A 89 -26.63 0.50 3.90
N SER A 90 -26.13 -0.03 5.02
CA SER A 90 -26.97 -0.56 6.11
C SER A 90 -27.91 0.50 6.68
N SER A 91 -27.44 1.74 6.87
CA SER A 91 -28.29 2.84 7.35
C SER A 91 -29.34 3.30 6.32
N LYS A 92 -29.01 3.29 5.02
CA LYS A 92 -29.98 3.56 3.95
C LYS A 92 -31.08 2.49 3.90
N ILE A 93 -30.73 1.22 4.06
CA ILE A 93 -31.70 0.11 4.07
C ILE A 93 -32.62 0.23 5.27
N LEU A 94 -32.08 0.45 6.47
CA LEU A 94 -32.88 0.63 7.70
C LEU A 94 -33.89 1.78 7.58
N LYS A 95 -33.46 2.94 7.07
CA LYS A 95 -34.37 4.07 6.82
C LYS A 95 -35.47 3.75 5.80
N ARG A 96 -35.18 2.90 4.82
CA ARG A 96 -36.15 2.49 3.81
C ARG A 96 -37.20 1.56 4.43
N VAL A 97 -36.77 0.56 5.20
CA VAL A 97 -37.66 -0.40 5.87
C VAL A 97 -38.57 0.31 6.88
N SER A 98 -38.05 1.25 7.67
CA SER A 98 -38.85 2.01 8.65
C SER A 98 -39.82 3.02 8.02
N SER A 99 -39.72 3.30 6.72
CA SER A 99 -40.64 4.18 6.01
C SER A 99 -41.82 3.43 5.37
N PHE A 100 -41.77 2.10 5.34
CA PHE A 100 -42.82 1.23 4.78
C PHE A 100 -43.67 0.56 5.87
N ALA A 101 -43.27 0.65 7.14
CA ALA A 101 -44.03 0.21 8.32
C ALA A 101 -44.72 1.41 8.96
#